data_AF-A0A1P8F9A7-F1
#
_entry.id   AF-A0A1P8F9A7-F1
#
_cell.length_a   1.000
_cell.length_b   1.000
_cell.length_c   1.000
_cell.angle_alpha   90.00
_cell.angle_beta   90.00
_cell.angle_gamma   90.00
#
_symmetry.space_group_name_H-M   'P 1'
#
loop_
_entity.id
_entity.type
_entity.pdbx_description
1 polymer ?
#
loop_
_entity_poly.entity_id
_entity_poly.type
_entity_poly.pdbx_seq_one_letter_code
_entity_poly.pdbx_strand_id
1 'polypeptide(L)'
;MEISPEERKKIYEEEEARIEGEAQATIKPMDPSQKTSLGLSQNIEAFLCYLGMWVTGIIFLIIEQKNAKVRFHATQSILIFGPLSVAGWILGWIPVSGGVLSFLVSIVALVLWIVLMVKTYRGDEFEIPVVSNLARQLTGISATPPSQINEIRTRSSLNAPSEPADSRKYVPGSRVGRLVGSSILIAWYSALLILMNFYHQYIAIYHGNTSNGVTTWTRDPILNQDFHQWLPILNVALFVGIAGNIMTIVWDKYLLREPVKMVIDIFSLAAIVSLINTFPFDFSSFPDALSIDATRVGVRVVLILAAVGTGIGILVRFIKFIANLSTGRTSYQP
;
A
#
# COMPACT_ATOMS: atom_id res chain seq x y z
N MET A 1 -50.38 17.81 22.90
CA MET A 1 -49.78 19.16 22.95
C MET A 1 -48.88 19.27 21.74
N GLU A 2 -49.29 20.03 20.73
CA GLU A 2 -48.43 20.33 19.60
C GLU A 2 -47.52 21.49 19.99
N ILE A 3 -46.22 21.28 19.86
CA ILE A 3 -45.19 22.24 20.26
C ILE A 3 -45.28 23.44 19.31
N SER A 4 -45.38 24.65 19.87
CA SER A 4 -45.43 25.90 19.09
C SER A 4 -44.20 26.00 18.17
N PRO A 5 -44.32 26.55 16.95
CA PRO A 5 -43.19 26.74 16.04
C PRO A 5 -42.00 27.47 16.68
N GLU A 6 -42.28 28.43 17.58
CA GLU A 6 -41.23 29.19 18.27
C GLU A 6 -40.53 28.39 19.37
N GLU A 7 -41.27 27.59 20.14
CA GLU A 7 -40.69 26.67 21.14
C GLU A 7 -39.81 25.61 20.47
N ARG A 8 -40.23 25.09 19.32
CA ARG A 8 -39.41 24.15 18.53
C ARG A 8 -38.08 24.77 18.13
N LYS A 9 -38.11 25.99 17.60
CA LYS A 9 -36.90 26.69 17.17
C LYS A 9 -35.93 26.89 18.34
N LYS A 10 -36.46 27.26 19.50
CA LYS A 10 -35.67 27.45 20.73
C LYS A 10 -35.04 26.15 21.22
N ILE A 11 -35.78 25.04 21.16
CA ILE A 11 -35.26 23.70 21.48
C ILE A 11 -34.18 23.28 20.49
N TYR A 12 -34.35 23.56 19.19
CA TYR A 12 -33.31 23.27 18.20
C TYR A 12 -32.04 24.09 18.43
N GLU A 13 -32.17 25.38 18.71
CA GLU A 13 -31.02 26.26 18.97
C GLU A 13 -30.29 25.88 20.27
N GLU A 14 -31.01 25.50 21.34
CA GLU A 14 -30.42 25.00 22.59
C GLU A 14 -29.75 23.62 22.42
N GLU A 15 -30.36 22.72 21.65
CA GLU A 15 -29.80 21.39 21.37
C GLU A 15 -28.57 21.49 20.46
N GLU A 16 -28.59 22.37 19.45
CA GLU A 16 -27.45 22.67 18.57
C GLU A 16 -26.30 23.27 19.37
N ALA A 17 -26.57 24.25 20.26
CA ALA A 17 -25.56 24.80 21.15
C ALA A 17 -25.00 23.77 22.15
N ARG A 18 -25.83 22.83 22.62
CA ARG A 18 -25.37 21.72 23.49
C ARG A 18 -24.50 20.74 22.71
N ILE A 19 -24.88 20.37 21.50
CA ILE A 19 -24.10 19.48 20.62
C ILE A 19 -22.78 20.14 20.23
N GLU A 20 -22.78 21.44 19.92
CA GLU A 20 -21.55 22.21 19.64
C GLU A 20 -20.67 22.33 20.88
N GLY A 21 -21.24 22.56 22.06
CA GLY A 21 -20.53 22.59 23.34
C GLY A 21 -19.94 21.23 23.73
N GLU A 22 -20.69 20.15 23.55
CA GLU A 22 -20.22 18.76 23.73
C GLU A 22 -19.17 18.37 22.69
N ALA A 23 -19.31 18.81 21.44
CA ALA A 23 -18.31 18.60 20.39
C ALA A 23 -17.01 19.37 20.70
N GLN A 24 -17.10 20.60 21.19
CA GLN A 24 -15.94 21.39 21.62
C GLN A 24 -15.29 20.81 22.89
N ALA A 25 -16.08 20.26 23.82
CA ALA A 25 -15.56 19.60 25.03
C ALA A 25 -14.94 18.22 24.76
N THR A 26 -15.40 17.51 23.72
CA THR A 26 -14.86 16.20 23.30
C THR A 26 -13.60 16.35 22.44
N ILE A 27 -13.38 17.52 21.81
CA ILE A 27 -12.12 17.85 21.15
C ILE A 27 -11.13 18.32 22.23
N LYS A 28 -10.47 17.34 22.87
CA LYS A 28 -9.22 17.62 23.59
C LYS A 28 -8.29 18.35 22.62
N PRO A 29 -7.72 19.53 22.95
CA PRO A 29 -6.86 20.25 22.03
C PRO A 29 -5.70 19.34 21.63
N MET A 30 -5.70 18.92 20.36
CA MET A 30 -4.67 18.04 19.82
C MET A 30 -3.32 18.72 20.02
N ASP A 31 -2.40 18.03 20.69
CA ASP A 31 -1.05 18.52 20.96
C ASP A 31 -0.49 19.12 19.65
N PRO A 32 -0.02 20.39 19.65
CA PRO A 32 0.59 21.02 18.48
C PRO A 32 1.66 20.15 17.80
N SER A 33 2.34 19.27 18.56
CA SER A 33 3.32 18.31 18.04
C SER A 33 2.73 17.24 17.11
N GLN A 34 1.42 16.96 17.20
CA GLN A 34 0.72 15.96 16.40
C GLN A 34 0.07 16.54 15.13
N LYS A 35 0.06 17.87 14.97
CA LYS A 35 -0.40 18.49 13.73
C LYS A 35 0.60 18.24 12.62
N THR A 36 0.11 17.81 11.47
CA THR A 36 0.89 17.55 10.26
C THR A 36 0.44 18.48 9.12
N SER A 37 1.27 18.60 8.10
CA SER A 37 1.02 19.47 6.94
C SER A 37 -0.20 19.05 6.11
N LEU A 38 -0.54 17.75 6.05
CA LEU A 38 -1.73 17.29 5.33
C LEU A 38 -2.98 17.16 6.23
N GLY A 39 -2.86 17.44 7.52
CA GLY A 39 -3.94 17.33 8.50
C GLY A 39 -4.41 15.89 8.75
N LEU A 40 -3.61 14.90 8.37
CA LEU A 40 -3.86 13.49 8.65
C LEU A 40 -3.23 13.12 9.99
N SER A 41 -3.51 11.92 10.51
CA SER A 41 -2.75 11.47 11.68
C SER A 41 -1.30 11.17 11.29
N GLN A 42 -0.37 11.49 12.19
CA GLN A 42 1.07 11.28 12.01
C GLN A 42 1.44 9.88 11.51
N ASN A 43 0.72 8.84 11.95
CA ASN A 43 0.96 7.45 11.55
C ASN A 43 0.64 7.21 10.07
N ILE A 44 -0.39 7.89 9.54
CA ILE A 44 -0.79 7.81 8.13
C ILE A 44 0.24 8.53 7.26
N GLU A 45 0.69 9.71 7.66
CA GLU A 45 1.71 10.44 6.90
C GLU A 45 3.07 9.73 6.94
N ALA A 46 3.44 9.15 8.08
CA ALA A 46 4.58 8.26 8.19
C ALA A 46 4.48 7.04 7.24
N PHE A 47 3.30 6.43 7.14
CA PHE A 47 3.04 5.37 6.16
C PHE A 47 3.23 5.86 4.72
N LEU A 48 2.70 7.04 4.38
CA LEU A 48 2.82 7.63 3.05
C LEU A 48 4.26 7.98 2.67
N CYS A 49 5.14 8.26 3.64
CA CYS A 49 6.57 8.46 3.39
C CYS A 49 7.23 7.24 2.72
N TYR A 50 6.72 6.03 2.99
CA TYR A 50 7.23 4.80 2.40
C TYR A 50 6.55 4.40 1.10
N LEU A 51 5.38 4.97 0.76
CA LEU A 51 4.55 4.53 -0.37
C LEU A 51 5.32 4.50 -1.70
N GLY A 52 5.96 5.60 -2.06
CA GLY A 52 6.82 5.71 -3.24
C GLY A 52 8.29 5.49 -2.90
N MET A 53 8.57 4.66 -1.89
CA MET A 53 9.90 4.39 -1.38
C MET A 53 10.64 5.71 -1.04
N TRP A 54 11.88 5.88 -1.50
CA TRP A 54 12.66 7.09 -1.23
C TRP A 54 12.06 8.36 -1.84
N VAL A 55 11.30 8.26 -2.94
CA VAL A 55 10.71 9.42 -3.64
C VAL A 55 9.68 10.12 -2.76
N THR A 56 8.75 9.36 -2.17
CA THR A 56 7.78 9.95 -1.23
C THR A 56 8.46 10.47 0.03
N GLY A 57 9.55 9.83 0.48
CA GLY A 57 10.38 10.37 1.56
C GLY A 57 10.90 11.79 1.25
N ILE A 58 11.42 12.03 0.03
CA ILE A 58 11.85 13.38 -0.39
C ILE A 58 10.69 14.36 -0.38
N ILE A 59 9.55 13.98 -0.96
CA ILE A 59 8.36 14.83 -1.02
C ILE A 59 7.92 15.24 0.39
N PHE A 60 7.84 14.28 1.33
CA PHE A 60 7.45 14.55 2.72
C PHE A 60 8.46 15.42 3.46
N LEU A 61 9.77 15.31 3.20
CA LEU A 61 10.74 16.26 3.79
C LEU A 61 10.56 17.70 3.30
N ILE A 62 10.05 17.88 2.08
CA ILE A 62 9.79 19.22 1.52
C ILE A 62 8.49 19.81 2.09
N ILE A 63 7.42 19.03 2.15
CA ILE A 63 6.09 19.52 2.55
C ILE A 63 5.86 19.52 4.07
N GLU A 64 6.48 18.60 4.80
CA GLU A 64 6.32 18.45 6.24
C GLU A 64 7.46 19.13 6.99
N GLN A 65 7.15 20.27 7.61
CA GLN A 65 8.13 21.13 8.26
C GLN A 65 8.06 21.09 9.80
N LYS A 66 6.96 20.60 10.36
CA LYS A 66 6.68 20.72 11.81
C LYS A 66 6.66 19.37 12.51
N ASN A 67 6.12 18.34 11.88
CA ASN A 67 5.95 17.04 12.51
C ASN A 67 7.26 16.23 12.48
N ALA A 68 7.92 16.12 13.64
CA ALA A 68 9.19 15.41 13.78
C ALA A 68 9.07 13.92 13.41
N LYS A 69 7.96 13.26 13.77
CA LYS A 69 7.75 11.83 13.49
C LYS A 69 7.65 11.56 11.99
N VAL A 70 6.88 12.38 11.26
CA VAL A 70 6.74 12.26 9.80
C VAL A 70 8.07 12.55 9.12
N ARG A 71 8.80 13.60 9.53
CA ARG A 71 10.14 13.91 8.99
C ARG A 71 11.13 12.78 9.24
N PHE A 72 11.12 12.17 10.43
CA PHE A 72 11.95 11.01 10.74
C PHE A 72 11.68 9.85 9.77
N HIS A 73 10.42 9.48 9.55
CA HIS A 73 10.06 8.39 8.63
C HIS A 73 10.37 8.75 7.16
N ALA A 74 10.22 10.01 6.78
CA ALA A 74 10.63 10.52 5.48
C ALA A 74 12.15 10.36 5.26
N THR A 75 12.98 10.78 6.22
CA THR A 75 14.44 10.57 6.18
C THR A 75 14.79 9.08 6.19
N GLN A 76 14.17 8.28 7.04
CA GLN A 76 14.39 6.83 7.10
C GLN A 76 14.05 6.16 5.76
N SER A 77 12.98 6.59 5.08
CA SER A 77 12.63 6.08 3.75
C SER A 77 13.73 6.35 2.72
N ILE A 78 14.29 7.56 2.70
CA ILE A 78 15.38 7.94 1.78
C ILE A 78 16.63 7.11 2.08
N LEU A 79 17.04 7.02 3.34
CA LEU A 79 18.27 6.34 3.75
C LEU A 79 18.22 4.83 3.54
N ILE A 80 17.03 4.22 3.53
CA ILE A 80 16.85 2.80 3.20
C ILE A 80 16.77 2.65 1.69
N PHE A 81 15.73 3.21 1.07
CA PHE A 81 15.38 2.85 -0.30
C PHE A 81 16.24 3.53 -1.36
N GLY A 82 16.88 4.67 -1.06
CA GLY A 82 17.82 5.31 -1.97
C GLY A 82 19.03 4.42 -2.23
N PRO A 83 19.82 4.05 -1.20
CA PRO A 83 20.95 3.14 -1.34
C PRO A 83 20.57 1.76 -1.87
N LEU A 84 19.44 1.19 -1.43
CA LEU A 84 18.98 -0.11 -1.98
C LEU A 84 18.68 -0.04 -3.48
N SER A 85 18.11 1.08 -3.97
CA SER A 85 17.87 1.29 -5.40
C SER A 85 19.18 1.37 -6.18
N VAL A 86 20.17 2.12 -5.67
CA VAL A 86 21.50 2.25 -6.30
C VAL A 86 22.23 0.90 -6.29
N ALA A 87 22.21 0.17 -5.18
CA ALA A 87 22.83 -1.15 -5.08
C ALA A 87 22.19 -2.14 -6.06
N GLY A 88 20.85 -2.21 -6.10
CA GLY A 88 20.13 -3.07 -7.05
C GLY A 88 20.47 -2.74 -8.50
N TRP A 89 20.62 -1.45 -8.83
CA TRP A 89 21.05 -1.01 -10.16
C TRP A 89 22.48 -1.45 -10.46
N ILE A 90 23.45 -1.16 -9.60
CA ILE A 90 24.87 -1.56 -9.80
C ILE A 90 25.00 -3.08 -9.94
N LEU A 91 24.32 -3.85 -9.09
CA LEU A 91 24.35 -5.30 -9.14
C LEU A 91 23.85 -5.86 -10.47
N GLY A 92 22.86 -5.19 -11.09
CA GLY A 92 22.35 -5.60 -12.40
C GLY A 92 23.38 -5.57 -13.54
N TRP A 93 24.49 -4.85 -13.37
CA TRP A 93 25.56 -4.76 -14.38
C TRP A 93 26.58 -5.91 -14.27
N ILE A 94 26.55 -6.69 -13.18
CA ILE A 94 27.47 -7.81 -13.00
C ILE A 94 27.02 -8.98 -13.90
N PRO A 95 27.84 -9.43 -14.87
CA PRO A 95 27.48 -10.54 -15.73
C PRO A 95 27.25 -11.82 -14.92
N VAL A 96 26.35 -12.68 -15.38
CA VAL A 96 26.05 -14.02 -14.82
C VAL A 96 25.36 -13.99 -13.45
N SER A 97 25.96 -13.40 -12.41
CA SER A 97 25.43 -13.43 -11.02
C SER A 97 24.65 -12.19 -10.62
N GLY A 98 24.84 -11.06 -11.32
CA GLY A 98 24.26 -9.78 -10.96
C GLY A 98 22.75 -9.76 -10.91
N GLY A 99 22.10 -10.42 -11.86
CA GLY A 99 20.64 -10.52 -11.89
C GLY A 99 20.06 -11.28 -10.70
N VAL A 100 20.68 -12.39 -10.28
CA VAL A 100 20.26 -13.16 -9.11
C VAL A 100 20.41 -12.31 -7.85
N LEU A 101 21.55 -11.64 -7.70
CA LEU A 101 21.84 -10.83 -6.52
C LEU A 101 20.90 -9.61 -6.45
N SER A 102 20.63 -8.97 -7.59
CA SER A 102 19.67 -7.86 -7.71
C SER A 102 18.24 -8.33 -7.39
N PHE A 103 17.85 -9.53 -7.84
CA PHE A 103 16.57 -10.13 -7.47
C PHE A 103 16.46 -10.32 -5.95
N LEU A 104 17.46 -10.90 -5.30
CA LEU A 104 17.47 -11.08 -3.84
C LEU A 104 17.39 -9.76 -3.09
N VAL A 105 18.13 -8.74 -3.52
CA VAL A 105 18.06 -7.38 -2.96
C VAL A 105 16.66 -6.80 -3.12
N SER A 106 15.99 -7.02 -4.26
CA SER A 106 14.63 -6.52 -4.47
C SER A 106 13.60 -7.21 -3.57
N ILE A 107 13.76 -8.51 -3.27
CA ILE A 107 12.93 -9.22 -2.29
C ILE A 107 13.14 -8.64 -0.88
N VAL A 108 14.39 -8.43 -0.46
CA VAL A 108 14.68 -7.80 0.84
C VAL A 108 14.08 -6.40 0.91
N ALA A 109 14.22 -5.60 -0.15
CA ALA A 109 13.61 -4.28 -0.25
C ALA A 109 12.08 -4.34 -0.12
N LEU A 110 11.44 -5.28 -0.83
CA LEU A 110 9.99 -5.49 -0.80
C LEU A 110 9.50 -5.86 0.60
N VAL A 111 10.19 -6.78 1.28
CA VAL A 111 9.86 -7.18 2.66
C VAL A 111 10.01 -6.01 3.62
N LEU A 112 11.15 -5.29 3.58
CA LEU A 112 11.38 -4.11 4.41
C LEU A 112 10.31 -3.05 4.18
N TRP A 113 9.95 -2.81 2.92
CA TRP A 113 8.93 -1.86 2.54
C TRP A 113 7.55 -2.20 3.08
N ILE A 114 7.11 -3.46 2.98
CA ILE A 114 5.84 -3.93 3.56
C ILE A 114 5.86 -3.77 5.08
N VAL A 115 6.94 -4.21 5.75
CA VAL A 115 7.06 -4.14 7.21
C VAL A 115 6.98 -2.68 7.69
N LEU A 116 7.71 -1.78 7.04
CA LEU A 116 7.72 -0.36 7.39
C LEU A 116 6.35 0.28 7.20
N MET A 117 5.68 0.02 6.08
CA MET A 117 4.31 0.50 5.86
C MET A 117 3.34 -0.03 6.93
N VAL A 118 3.33 -1.34 7.19
CA VAL A 118 2.39 -1.93 8.16
C VAL A 118 2.62 -1.41 9.58
N LYS A 119 3.89 -1.35 10.02
CA LYS A 119 4.21 -0.90 11.38
C LYS A 119 3.90 0.58 11.58
N THR A 120 4.27 1.43 10.62
CA THR A 120 3.94 2.87 10.73
C THR A 120 2.45 3.14 10.64
N TYR A 121 1.71 2.39 9.81
CA TYR A 121 0.25 2.48 9.77
C TYR A 121 -0.39 2.16 11.13
N ARG A 122 0.12 1.14 11.84
CA ARG A 122 -0.32 0.78 13.21
C ARG A 122 0.11 1.78 14.28
N GLY A 123 1.03 2.70 13.94
CA GLY A 123 1.59 3.67 14.86
C GLY A 123 2.80 3.18 15.65
N ASP A 124 3.29 1.98 15.36
CA ASP A 124 4.50 1.43 15.97
C ASP A 124 5.71 2.29 15.56
N GLU A 125 6.53 2.66 16.53
CA GLU A 125 7.82 3.29 16.31
C GLU A 125 8.82 2.21 15.87
N PHE A 126 8.68 1.77 14.61
CA PHE A 126 9.61 0.80 14.04
C PHE A 126 10.83 1.48 13.46
N GLU A 127 11.94 1.22 14.14
CA GLU A 127 13.23 1.82 13.88
C GLU A 127 14.22 0.73 13.47
N ILE A 128 14.91 0.95 12.35
CA ILE A 128 16.04 0.12 11.95
C ILE A 128 17.28 0.72 12.61
N PRO A 129 17.90 0.07 13.62
CA PRO A 129 18.83 0.72 14.56
C PRO A 129 19.94 1.57 13.89
N VAL A 130 20.54 1.07 12.81
CA VAL A 130 21.60 1.77 12.07
C VAL A 130 21.06 3.02 11.35
N VAL A 131 19.94 2.90 10.66
CA VAL A 131 19.36 3.99 9.87
C VAL A 131 18.69 5.03 10.76
N SER A 132 18.02 4.58 11.82
CA SER A 132 17.26 5.44 12.73
C SER A 132 18.16 6.39 13.50
N ASN A 133 19.39 5.98 13.85
CA ASN A 133 20.37 6.86 14.45
C ASN A 133 20.81 7.99 13.51
N LEU A 134 21.04 7.67 12.22
CA LEU A 134 21.39 8.68 11.22
C LEU A 134 20.19 9.59 10.91
N ALA A 135 18.99 9.04 10.77
CA ALA A 135 17.77 9.82 10.56
C ALA A 135 17.51 10.82 11.69
N ARG A 136 17.73 10.41 12.95
CA ARG A 136 17.65 11.28 14.14
C ARG A 136 18.65 12.42 14.08
N GLN A 137 19.92 12.12 13.78
CA GLN A 137 20.96 13.15 13.66
C GLN A 137 20.61 14.18 12.56
N LEU A 138 20.15 13.72 11.40
CA LEU A 138 19.81 14.60 10.27
C LEU A 138 18.55 15.44 10.49
N THR A 139 17.62 14.97 11.31
CA THR A 139 16.39 15.69 11.64
C THR A 139 16.51 16.57 12.89
N GLY A 140 17.65 16.56 13.57
CA GLY A 140 17.86 17.28 14.83
C GLY A 140 17.04 16.71 15.99
N ILE A 141 16.49 15.49 15.83
CA ILE A 141 15.83 14.75 16.90
C ILE A 141 16.96 14.13 17.72
N SER A 142 17.40 14.83 18.77
CA SER A 142 18.40 14.32 19.71
C SER A 142 18.02 12.91 20.15
N ALA A 143 18.93 11.94 19.99
CA ALA A 143 18.74 10.61 20.56
C ALA A 143 18.64 10.77 22.07
N THR A 144 17.43 10.75 22.60
CA THR A 144 17.22 10.70 24.04
C THR A 144 17.92 9.44 24.54
N PRO A 145 18.91 9.54 25.44
CA PRO A 145 19.63 8.36 25.92
C PRO A 145 18.64 7.32 26.47
N PRO A 146 18.89 6.00 26.31
CA PRO A 146 17.96 4.96 26.78
C PRO A 146 17.55 5.12 28.25
N SER A 147 18.43 5.69 29.08
CA SER A 147 18.15 6.06 30.47
C SER A 147 17.08 7.14 30.61
N GLN A 148 17.12 8.18 29.78
CA GLN A 148 16.12 9.24 29.76
C GLN A 148 14.80 8.80 29.11
N ILE A 149 14.84 7.89 28.12
CA ILE A 149 13.61 7.31 27.52
C ILE A 149 12.81 6.57 28.59
N ASN A 150 13.47 5.79 29.44
CA ASN A 150 12.80 5.09 30.54
C ASN A 150 12.24 6.08 31.57
N GLU A 151 12.99 7.11 31.98
CA GLU A 151 12.46 8.15 32.88
C GLU A 151 11.28 8.95 32.29
N ILE A 152 11.35 9.33 31.02
CA ILE A 152 10.28 10.06 30.32
C ILE A 152 9.05 9.15 30.14
N ARG A 153 9.25 7.87 29.80
CA ARG A 153 8.16 6.89 29.71
C ARG A 153 7.50 6.68 31.07
N THR A 154 8.28 6.59 32.15
CA THR A 154 7.76 6.46 33.52
C THR A 154 7.02 7.72 33.96
N ARG A 155 7.54 8.92 33.69
CA ARG A 155 6.89 10.20 34.03
C ARG A 155 5.64 10.48 33.20
N SER A 156 5.66 10.12 31.91
CA SER A 156 4.51 10.21 31.00
C SER A 156 3.41 9.22 31.40
N SER A 157 3.76 7.97 31.77
CA SER A 157 2.79 6.98 32.24
C SER A 157 2.18 7.30 33.61
N LEU A 158 2.86 8.12 34.42
CA LEU A 158 2.37 8.55 35.74
C LEU A 158 1.41 9.74 35.66
N ASN A 159 1.54 10.60 34.65
CA ASN A 159 0.76 11.85 34.52
C ASN A 159 -0.23 11.86 33.35
N ALA A 160 -0.14 10.92 32.41
CA ALA A 160 -1.17 10.76 31.39
C ALA A 160 -2.37 10.05 32.04
N PRO A 161 -3.60 10.59 31.90
CA PRO A 161 -4.78 9.71 31.95
C PRO A 161 -4.49 8.53 31.04
N SER A 162 -4.90 7.33 31.42
CA SER A 162 -4.86 6.16 30.54
C SER A 162 -5.78 6.43 29.34
N GLU A 163 -5.34 7.29 28.42
CA GLU A 163 -5.94 7.45 27.13
C GLU A 163 -5.66 6.14 26.43
N PRO A 164 -6.70 5.36 26.09
CA PRO A 164 -6.48 4.30 25.13
C PRO A 164 -5.87 5.02 23.93
N ALA A 165 -4.67 4.59 23.52
CA ALA A 165 -4.03 5.07 22.30
C ALA A 165 -5.14 5.32 21.29
N ASP A 166 -5.27 6.55 20.76
CA ASP A 166 -6.31 6.91 19.79
C ASP A 166 -6.10 6.07 18.52
N SER A 167 -6.43 4.78 18.65
CA SER A 167 -6.71 3.85 17.61
C SER A 167 -8.05 4.34 17.13
N ARG A 168 -8.03 5.44 16.35
CA ARG A 168 -9.10 5.70 15.40
C ARG A 168 -9.23 4.41 14.62
N LYS A 169 -10.19 3.59 15.05
CA LYS A 169 -10.52 2.31 14.44
C LYS A 169 -10.65 2.62 12.97
N TYR A 170 -9.98 1.84 12.13
CA TYR A 170 -10.17 1.92 10.69
C TYR A 170 -11.67 1.97 10.41
N VAL A 171 -12.17 3.13 9.98
CA VAL A 171 -13.56 3.29 9.56
C VAL A 171 -13.57 3.04 8.06
N PRO A 172 -14.10 1.89 7.59
CA PRO A 172 -14.22 1.62 6.17
C PRO A 172 -15.00 2.75 5.50
N GLY A 173 -14.46 3.31 4.41
CA GLY A 173 -15.11 4.42 3.69
C GLY A 173 -14.70 5.83 4.11
N SER A 174 -13.96 6.00 5.21
CA SER A 174 -13.38 7.30 5.60
C SER A 174 -12.35 7.83 4.59
N ARG A 175 -12.14 9.15 4.52
CA ARG A 175 -11.11 9.78 3.65
C ARG A 175 -9.73 9.15 3.85
N VAL A 176 -9.37 8.89 5.11
CA VAL A 176 -8.12 8.21 5.51
C VAL A 176 -8.09 6.77 4.99
N GLY A 177 -9.16 6.00 5.17
CA GLY A 177 -9.23 4.63 4.68
C GLY A 177 -9.14 4.53 3.16
N ARG A 178 -9.73 5.49 2.43
CA ARG A 178 -9.61 5.56 0.96
C ARG A 178 -8.18 5.83 0.52
N LEU A 179 -7.54 6.82 1.15
CA LEU A 179 -6.15 7.19 0.86
C LEU A 179 -5.22 5.98 1.04
N VAL A 180 -5.28 5.33 2.21
CA VAL A 180 -4.45 4.16 2.53
C VAL A 180 -4.73 3.00 1.58
N GLY A 181 -6.00 2.71 1.31
CA GLY A 181 -6.38 1.65 0.38
C GLY A 181 -5.84 1.87 -1.03
N SER A 182 -6.01 3.08 -1.58
CA SER A 182 -5.48 3.45 -2.89
C SER A 182 -3.94 3.41 -2.92
N SER A 183 -3.29 3.87 -1.85
CA SER A 183 -1.84 3.77 -1.68
C SER A 183 -1.36 2.32 -1.73
N ILE A 184 -1.99 1.40 -0.99
CA ILE A 184 -1.63 -0.04 -1.02
C ILE A 184 -1.79 -0.63 -2.42
N LEU A 185 -2.83 -0.25 -3.16
CA LEU A 185 -3.02 -0.72 -4.53
C LEU A 185 -1.95 -0.20 -5.49
N ILE A 186 -1.60 1.10 -5.41
CA ILE A 186 -0.50 1.69 -6.20
C ILE A 186 0.79 0.94 -5.93
N ALA A 187 1.10 0.77 -4.64
CA ALA A 187 2.22 -0.01 -4.15
C ALA A 187 2.26 -1.40 -4.81
N TRP A 188 1.17 -2.16 -4.71
CA TRP A 188 1.09 -3.51 -5.26
C TRP A 188 1.26 -3.54 -6.79
N TYR A 189 0.66 -2.60 -7.51
CA TYR A 189 0.81 -2.51 -8.97
C TYR A 189 2.23 -2.15 -9.38
N SER A 190 2.90 -1.23 -8.67
CA SER A 190 4.30 -0.91 -8.92
C SER A 190 5.22 -2.12 -8.67
N ALA A 191 4.97 -2.88 -7.60
CA ALA A 191 5.73 -4.09 -7.29
C ALA A 191 5.56 -5.16 -8.40
N LEU A 192 4.32 -5.41 -8.85
CA LEU A 192 4.06 -6.33 -9.95
C LEU A 192 4.69 -5.87 -11.27
N LEU A 193 4.65 -4.56 -11.56
CA LEU A 193 5.25 -4.00 -12.77
C LEU A 193 6.76 -4.26 -12.79
N ILE A 194 7.44 -4.01 -11.67
CA ILE A 194 8.89 -4.28 -11.55
C ILE A 194 9.17 -5.77 -11.66
N LEU A 195 8.44 -6.61 -10.90
CA LEU A 195 8.64 -8.06 -10.90
C LEU A 195 8.48 -8.66 -12.30
N MET A 196 7.44 -8.27 -13.03
CA MET A 196 7.11 -8.86 -14.33
C MET A 196 8.04 -8.36 -15.45
N ASN A 197 8.44 -7.09 -15.43
CA ASN A 197 9.33 -6.55 -16.47
C ASN A 197 10.79 -6.99 -16.28
N PHE A 198 11.28 -7.06 -15.04
CA PHE A 198 12.71 -7.25 -14.78
C PHE A 198 13.07 -8.64 -14.23
N TYR A 199 12.14 -9.28 -13.51
CA TYR A 199 12.45 -10.46 -12.70
C TYR A 199 11.59 -11.69 -13.04
N HIS A 200 10.78 -11.66 -14.09
CA HIS A 200 9.90 -12.79 -14.47
C HIS A 200 10.68 -14.10 -14.69
N GLN A 201 11.91 -14.03 -15.20
CA GLN A 201 12.79 -15.20 -15.41
C GLN A 201 13.23 -15.91 -14.11
N TYR A 202 13.09 -15.26 -12.94
CA TYR A 202 13.38 -15.89 -11.65
C TYR A 202 12.18 -16.64 -11.07
N ILE A 203 11.00 -16.50 -11.70
CA ILE A 203 9.83 -17.34 -11.46
C ILE A 203 10.08 -18.65 -12.19
N ALA A 204 10.78 -19.55 -11.53
CA ALA A 204 11.39 -20.74 -12.12
C ALA A 204 11.38 -21.90 -11.14
N ILE A 205 11.49 -23.11 -11.68
CA ILE A 205 11.83 -24.29 -10.88
C ILE A 205 13.35 -24.46 -10.91
N TYR A 206 13.93 -24.72 -9.74
CA TYR A 206 15.37 -24.86 -9.57
C TYR A 206 15.70 -26.31 -9.24
N HIS A 207 16.56 -26.94 -10.03
CA HIS A 207 16.97 -28.33 -9.86
C HIS A 207 18.49 -28.43 -9.71
N GLY A 208 18.94 -29.24 -8.76
CA GLY A 208 20.35 -29.51 -8.54
C GLY A 208 20.71 -30.90 -9.08
N ASN A 209 21.51 -30.96 -10.13
CA ASN A 209 22.02 -32.21 -10.66
C ASN A 209 23.45 -32.43 -10.16
N THR A 210 23.64 -33.46 -9.33
CA THR A 210 24.96 -33.81 -8.80
C THR A 210 25.59 -34.89 -9.66
N SER A 211 26.71 -34.57 -10.30
CA SER A 211 27.52 -35.52 -11.06
C SER A 211 28.98 -35.38 -10.66
N ASN A 212 29.67 -36.49 -10.41
CA ASN A 212 31.08 -36.53 -10.00
C ASN A 212 31.41 -35.63 -8.79
N GLY A 213 30.49 -35.53 -7.82
CA GLY A 213 30.67 -34.71 -6.61
C GLY A 213 30.46 -33.21 -6.78
N VAL A 214 30.09 -32.74 -7.98
CA VAL A 214 29.74 -31.33 -8.24
C VAL A 214 28.24 -31.22 -8.51
N THR A 215 27.55 -30.35 -7.77
CA THR A 215 26.13 -30.04 -7.98
C THR A 215 26.00 -28.84 -8.91
N THR A 216 25.46 -29.07 -10.10
CA THR A 216 25.10 -28.00 -11.04
C THR A 216 23.63 -27.64 -10.85
N TRP A 217 23.36 -26.38 -10.50
CA TRP A 217 22.01 -25.86 -10.37
C TRP A 217 21.52 -25.32 -11.72
N THR A 218 20.42 -25.87 -12.22
CA THR A 218 19.71 -25.38 -13.40
C THR A 218 18.45 -24.64 -12.96
N ARG A 219 18.10 -23.61 -13.74
CA ARG A 219 16.92 -22.76 -13.53
C ARG A 219 16.04 -22.87 -14.77
N ASP A 220 14.84 -23.41 -14.61
CA ASP A 220 13.87 -23.58 -15.67
C ASP A 220 12.70 -22.60 -15.45
N PRO A 221 12.63 -21.48 -16.21
CA PRO A 221 11.56 -20.50 -16.05
C PRO A 221 10.19 -21.11 -16.29
N ILE A 222 9.25 -20.81 -15.39
CA ILE A 222 7.85 -21.23 -15.54
C ILE A 222 7.17 -20.43 -16.66
N LEU A 223 7.66 -19.23 -16.95
CA LEU A 223 7.12 -18.37 -18.01
C LEU A 223 7.89 -18.59 -19.32
N ASN A 224 7.19 -19.03 -20.36
CA ASN A 224 7.77 -19.30 -21.67
C ASN A 224 7.87 -18.02 -22.54
N GLN A 225 8.26 -18.15 -23.82
CA GLN A 225 8.41 -17.01 -24.73
C GLN A 225 7.09 -16.27 -25.02
N ASP A 226 5.93 -16.94 -24.93
CA ASP A 226 4.61 -16.32 -25.16
C ASP A 226 4.29 -15.27 -24.08
N PHE A 227 5.00 -15.30 -22.95
CA PHE A 227 4.93 -14.25 -21.92
C PHE A 227 5.14 -12.84 -22.51
N HIS A 228 6.02 -12.69 -23.51
CA HIS A 228 6.27 -11.39 -24.14
C HIS A 228 5.09 -10.85 -24.92
N GLN A 229 4.14 -11.71 -25.34
CA GLN A 229 2.89 -11.28 -25.98
C GLN A 229 1.89 -10.77 -24.93
N TRP A 230 1.92 -11.35 -23.73
CA TRP A 230 1.02 -10.97 -22.63
C TRP A 230 1.52 -9.74 -21.85
N LEU A 231 2.83 -9.59 -21.69
CA LEU A 231 3.44 -8.54 -20.86
C LEU A 231 2.97 -7.11 -21.19
N PRO A 232 2.80 -6.68 -22.46
CA PRO A 232 2.27 -5.35 -22.77
C PRO A 232 0.84 -5.12 -22.24
N ILE A 233 -0.02 -6.13 -22.32
CA ILE A 233 -1.41 -6.06 -21.85
C ILE A 233 -1.43 -5.92 -20.33
N LEU A 234 -0.61 -6.72 -19.64
CA LEU A 234 -0.43 -6.58 -18.20
C LEU A 234 0.08 -5.19 -17.82
N ASN A 235 1.11 -4.68 -18.51
CA ASN A 235 1.69 -3.37 -18.22
C ASN A 235 0.64 -2.25 -18.35
N VAL A 236 -0.17 -2.27 -19.41
CA VAL A 236 -1.27 -1.30 -19.57
C VAL A 236 -2.25 -1.38 -18.40
N ALA A 237 -2.66 -2.59 -18.00
CA ALA A 237 -3.57 -2.74 -16.86
C ALA A 237 -2.98 -2.23 -15.55
N LEU A 238 -1.69 -2.50 -15.29
CA LEU A 238 -0.98 -2.02 -14.11
C LEU A 238 -0.83 -0.49 -14.12
N PHE A 239 -0.49 0.12 -15.26
CA PHE A 239 -0.41 1.58 -15.39
C PHE A 239 -1.77 2.25 -15.19
N VAL A 240 -2.85 1.70 -15.77
CA VAL A 240 -4.22 2.17 -15.54
C VAL A 240 -4.59 2.03 -14.06
N GLY A 241 -4.22 0.93 -13.41
CA GLY A 241 -4.38 0.73 -11.98
C GLY A 241 -3.69 1.80 -11.14
N ILE A 242 -2.43 2.11 -11.44
CA ILE A 242 -1.65 3.15 -10.75
C ILE A 242 -2.29 4.52 -10.97
N ALA A 243 -2.52 4.91 -12.23
CA ALA A 243 -3.08 6.21 -12.59
C ALA A 243 -4.48 6.42 -12.00
N GLY A 244 -5.34 5.41 -12.09
CA GLY A 244 -6.69 5.45 -11.54
C GLY A 244 -6.69 5.60 -10.02
N ASN A 245 -5.82 4.87 -9.30
CA ASN A 245 -5.73 5.04 -7.85
C ASN A 245 -5.17 6.42 -7.46
N ILE A 246 -4.19 6.96 -8.18
CA ILE A 246 -3.71 8.35 -8.00
C ILE A 246 -4.86 9.33 -8.23
N MET A 247 -5.64 9.17 -9.30
CA MET A 247 -6.79 10.01 -9.62
C MET A 247 -7.83 9.99 -8.50
N THR A 248 -8.10 8.82 -7.89
CA THR A 248 -9.02 8.74 -6.74
C THR A 248 -8.52 9.48 -5.50
N ILE A 249 -7.20 9.58 -5.31
CA ILE A 249 -6.58 10.33 -4.21
C ILE A 249 -6.67 11.84 -4.47
N VAL A 250 -6.34 12.27 -5.70
CA VAL A 250 -6.24 13.70 -6.05
C VAL A 250 -7.61 14.37 -6.10
N TRP A 251 -8.58 13.74 -6.77
CA TRP A 251 -9.86 14.42 -7.03
C TRP A 251 -10.92 14.21 -5.95
N ASP A 252 -10.78 13.22 -5.05
CA ASP A 252 -11.72 12.80 -3.99
C ASP A 252 -13.21 13.10 -4.23
N LYS A 253 -13.64 13.08 -5.50
CA LYS A 253 -14.99 13.37 -5.95
C LYS A 253 -15.73 12.05 -6.04
N TYR A 254 -16.79 11.94 -5.25
CA TYR A 254 -17.62 10.75 -5.14
C TYR A 254 -18.04 10.19 -6.52
N LEU A 255 -18.48 11.06 -7.42
CA LEU A 255 -18.97 10.71 -8.75
C LEU A 255 -17.90 10.08 -9.67
N LEU A 256 -16.62 10.39 -9.48
CA LEU A 256 -15.54 9.87 -10.33
C LEU A 256 -15.00 8.53 -9.83
N ARG A 257 -15.27 8.15 -8.58
CA ARG A 257 -14.63 6.99 -7.94
C ARG A 257 -15.08 5.66 -8.52
N GLU A 258 -16.40 5.43 -8.58
CA GLU A 258 -16.94 4.17 -9.08
C GLU A 258 -16.62 3.96 -10.58
N PRO A 259 -16.73 4.99 -11.46
CA PRO A 259 -16.26 4.87 -12.84
C PRO A 259 -14.78 4.53 -12.96
N VAL A 260 -13.90 5.19 -12.19
CA VAL A 260 -12.45 4.90 -12.23
C VAL A 260 -12.16 3.46 -11.82
N LYS A 261 -12.77 2.98 -10.72
CA LYS A 261 -12.60 1.58 -10.30
C LYS A 261 -13.06 0.59 -11.36
N MET A 262 -14.21 0.85 -11.97
CA MET A 262 -14.74 0.01 -13.04
C MET A 262 -13.78 -0.05 -14.23
N VAL A 263 -13.19 1.07 -14.63
CA VAL A 263 -12.15 1.11 -15.68
C VAL A 263 -10.96 0.24 -15.28
N ILE A 264 -10.42 0.39 -14.05
CA ILE A 264 -9.31 -0.44 -13.55
C ILE A 264 -9.65 -1.94 -13.63
N ASP A 265 -10.86 -2.32 -13.21
CA ASP A 265 -11.29 -3.73 -13.23
C ASP A 265 -11.46 -4.26 -14.65
N ILE A 266 -11.94 -3.46 -15.60
CA ILE A 266 -12.07 -3.85 -17.01
C ILE A 266 -10.70 -4.19 -17.59
N PHE A 267 -9.70 -3.33 -17.35
CA PHE A 267 -8.33 -3.60 -17.78
C PHE A 267 -7.72 -4.81 -17.04
N SER A 268 -8.02 -4.97 -15.74
CA SER A 268 -7.61 -6.15 -14.97
C SER A 268 -8.21 -7.44 -15.54
N LEU A 269 -9.49 -7.42 -15.88
CA LEU A 269 -10.18 -8.53 -16.52
C LEU A 269 -9.59 -8.84 -17.89
N ALA A 270 -9.31 -7.82 -18.71
CA ALA A 270 -8.66 -7.99 -20.00
C ALA A 270 -7.29 -8.65 -19.86
N ALA A 271 -6.48 -8.26 -18.87
CA ALA A 271 -5.20 -8.88 -18.57
C ALA A 271 -5.36 -10.36 -18.15
N ILE A 272 -6.34 -10.69 -17.29
CA ILE A 272 -6.61 -12.07 -16.87
C ILE A 272 -7.09 -12.93 -18.04
N VAL A 273 -8.06 -12.44 -18.83
CA VAL A 273 -8.59 -13.16 -20.00
C VAL A 273 -7.49 -13.39 -21.03
N SER A 274 -6.66 -12.38 -21.29
CA SER A 274 -5.50 -12.56 -22.16
C SER A 274 -4.51 -13.59 -21.60
N LEU A 275 -4.28 -13.61 -20.29
CA LEU A 275 -3.40 -14.60 -19.65
C LEU A 275 -3.93 -16.03 -19.82
N ILE A 276 -5.26 -16.23 -19.74
CA ILE A 276 -5.92 -17.52 -19.98
C ILE A 276 -5.73 -17.97 -21.44
N ASN A 277 -5.85 -17.05 -22.39
CA ASN A 277 -5.77 -17.35 -23.82
C ASN A 277 -4.33 -17.61 -24.27
N THR A 278 -3.38 -16.76 -23.84
CA THR A 278 -1.96 -16.93 -24.15
C THR A 278 -1.36 -18.10 -23.39
N PHE A 279 -1.79 -18.30 -22.12
CA PHE A 279 -1.33 -19.34 -21.21
C PHE A 279 0.20 -19.58 -21.26
N PRO A 280 1.02 -18.58 -20.91
CA PRO A 280 2.48 -18.63 -21.09
C PRO A 280 3.20 -19.45 -20.00
N PHE A 281 2.56 -20.49 -19.47
CA PHE A 281 3.10 -21.30 -18.38
C PHE A 281 3.63 -22.63 -18.91
N ASP A 282 4.91 -22.90 -18.65
CA ASP A 282 5.57 -24.17 -18.87
C ASP A 282 5.72 -24.93 -17.55
N PHE A 283 5.20 -26.15 -17.53
CA PHE A 283 5.25 -27.08 -16.40
C PHE A 283 6.01 -28.36 -16.75
N SER A 284 6.76 -28.37 -17.85
CA SER A 284 7.49 -29.55 -18.31
C SER A 284 8.54 -30.06 -17.31
N SER A 285 9.04 -29.20 -16.42
CA SER A 285 9.99 -29.57 -15.35
C SER A 285 9.35 -30.35 -14.18
N PHE A 286 8.05 -30.61 -14.18
CA PHE A 286 7.42 -31.43 -13.14
C PHE A 286 7.74 -32.93 -13.31
N PRO A 287 7.76 -33.72 -12.21
CA PRO A 287 8.30 -35.08 -12.24
C PRO A 287 7.49 -36.10 -13.03
N ASP A 288 6.18 -35.92 -13.15
CA ASP A 288 5.25 -36.89 -13.72
C ASP A 288 4.10 -36.23 -14.49
N ALA A 289 3.51 -36.97 -15.42
CA ALA A 289 2.45 -36.47 -16.32
C ALA A 289 1.18 -36.02 -15.57
N LEU A 290 0.83 -36.70 -14.48
CA LEU A 290 -0.35 -36.35 -13.68
C LEU A 290 -0.15 -34.97 -13.03
N SER A 291 1.02 -34.70 -12.46
CA SER A 291 1.37 -33.41 -11.88
C SER A 291 1.37 -32.27 -12.92
N ILE A 292 1.86 -32.54 -14.15
CA ILE A 292 1.85 -31.57 -15.25
C ILE A 292 0.40 -31.20 -15.63
N ASP A 293 -0.42 -32.21 -15.89
CA ASP A 293 -1.81 -31.99 -16.32
C ASP A 293 -2.65 -31.37 -15.21
N ALA A 294 -2.51 -31.85 -13.97
CA ALA A 294 -3.21 -31.30 -12.82
C ALA A 294 -2.83 -29.82 -12.57
N THR A 295 -1.55 -29.47 -12.67
CA THR A 295 -1.09 -28.08 -12.48
C THR A 295 -1.60 -27.19 -13.59
N ARG A 296 -1.51 -27.64 -14.85
CA ARG A 296 -2.04 -26.91 -16.00
C ARG A 296 -3.54 -26.62 -15.87
N VAL A 297 -4.32 -27.64 -15.54
CA VAL A 297 -5.77 -27.51 -15.33
C VAL A 297 -6.06 -26.61 -14.13
N GLY A 298 -5.36 -26.83 -13.01
CA GLY A 298 -5.52 -26.06 -11.78
C GLY A 298 -5.28 -24.57 -11.97
N VAL A 299 -4.17 -24.19 -12.62
CA VAL A 299 -3.86 -22.79 -12.93
C VAL A 299 -4.95 -22.18 -13.83
N ARG A 300 -5.41 -22.89 -14.87
CA ARG A 300 -6.53 -22.40 -15.71
C ARG A 300 -7.81 -22.18 -14.91
N VAL A 301 -8.18 -23.13 -14.06
CA VAL A 301 -9.37 -23.02 -13.21
C VAL A 301 -9.27 -21.79 -12.30
N VAL A 302 -8.13 -21.59 -11.63
CA VAL A 302 -7.90 -20.42 -10.77
C VAL A 302 -8.03 -19.11 -11.56
N LEU A 303 -7.44 -19.04 -12.76
CA LEU A 303 -7.53 -17.85 -13.61
C LEU A 303 -8.96 -17.58 -14.08
N ILE A 304 -9.70 -18.62 -14.47
CA ILE A 304 -11.12 -18.50 -14.86
C ILE A 304 -11.95 -18.01 -13.68
N LEU A 305 -11.76 -18.56 -12.48
CA LEU A 305 -12.45 -18.10 -11.27
C LEU A 305 -12.13 -16.63 -10.96
N ALA A 306 -10.86 -16.21 -11.11
CA ALA A 306 -10.46 -14.82 -10.94
C ALA A 306 -11.12 -13.90 -11.99
N ALA A 307 -11.19 -14.33 -13.26
CA ALA A 307 -11.88 -13.61 -14.31
C ALA A 307 -13.38 -13.46 -14.02
N VAL A 308 -14.06 -14.55 -13.63
CA VAL A 308 -15.48 -14.55 -13.29
C VAL A 308 -15.74 -13.64 -12.09
N GLY A 309 -14.96 -13.78 -11.02
CA GLY A 309 -15.09 -12.93 -9.84
C GLY A 309 -14.90 -11.44 -10.15
N THR A 310 -13.93 -11.12 -11.01
CA THR A 310 -13.69 -9.74 -11.48
C THR A 310 -14.85 -9.23 -12.33
N GLY A 311 -15.37 -10.05 -13.25
CA GLY A 311 -16.54 -9.73 -14.07
C GLY A 311 -17.81 -9.46 -13.25
N ILE A 312 -18.09 -10.30 -12.24
CA ILE A 312 -19.19 -10.07 -11.29
C ILE A 312 -18.96 -8.77 -10.52
N GLY A 313 -17.73 -8.51 -10.08
CA GLY A 313 -17.36 -7.26 -9.39
C GLY A 313 -17.65 -6.01 -10.21
N ILE A 314 -17.34 -6.03 -11.51
CA ILE A 314 -17.65 -4.96 -12.47
C ILE A 314 -19.16 -4.75 -12.56
N LEU A 315 -19.93 -5.81 -12.74
CA LEU A 315 -21.39 -5.75 -12.85
C LEU A 315 -22.02 -5.13 -11.59
N VAL A 316 -21.61 -5.59 -10.41
CA VAL A 316 -22.12 -5.06 -9.14
C VAL A 316 -21.79 -3.58 -8.98
N ARG A 317 -20.57 -3.15 -9.34
CA ARG A 317 -20.19 -1.73 -9.32
C ARG A 317 -21.00 -0.90 -10.30
N PHE A 318 -21.27 -1.43 -11.49
CA PHE A 318 -22.11 -0.78 -12.49
C PHE A 318 -23.54 -0.56 -11.98
N ILE A 319 -24.17 -1.60 -11.41
CA ILE A 319 -25.51 -1.49 -10.82
C ILE A 319 -25.54 -0.42 -9.72
N LYS A 320 -24.56 -0.45 -8.80
CA LYS A 320 -24.45 0.55 -7.72
C LYS A 320 -24.26 1.97 -8.28
N PHE A 321 -23.45 2.13 -9.32
CA PHE A 321 -23.24 3.42 -9.97
C PHE A 321 -24.55 3.98 -10.54
N ILE A 322 -25.32 3.18 -11.28
CA ILE A 322 -26.61 3.58 -11.84
C ILE A 322 -27.63 3.92 -10.73
N ALA A 323 -27.71 3.09 -9.68
CA ALA A 323 -28.62 3.32 -8.55
C ALA A 323 -28.29 4.62 -7.78
N ASN A 324 -27.01 4.94 -7.65
CA ASN A 324 -26.56 6.18 -7.01
C ASN A 324 -26.90 7.41 -7.87
N LEU A 325 -26.75 7.31 -9.20
CA LEU A 325 -27.18 8.36 -10.12
C LEU A 325 -28.70 8.59 -10.05
N SER A 326 -29.50 7.52 -10.01
CA SER A 326 -30.96 7.63 -10.00
C SER A 326 -31.53 8.17 -8.68
N THR A 327 -30.82 8.00 -7.57
CA THR A 327 -31.27 8.46 -6.24
C THR A 327 -30.74 9.83 -5.86
N GLY A 328 -29.90 10.47 -6.69
CA GLY A 328 -29.31 11.78 -6.39
C GLY A 328 -28.39 11.80 -5.16
N ARG A 329 -28.06 10.64 -4.59
CA ARG A 329 -27.17 10.52 -3.42
C ARG A 329 -25.72 10.72 -3.87
N THR A 330 -25.19 11.91 -3.61
CA THR A 330 -23.82 12.31 -3.96
C THR A 330 -22.81 12.15 -2.81
N SER A 331 -23.23 11.63 -1.65
CA SER A 331 -22.35 11.48 -0.48
C SER A 331 -22.38 10.06 0.10
N TYR A 332 -21.21 9.59 0.56
CA TYR A 332 -21.10 8.45 1.47
C TYR A 332 -21.63 8.90 2.83
N GLN A 333 -22.90 8.65 3.13
CA GLN A 333 -23.30 8.50 4.52
C GLN A 333 -23.08 7.04 4.95
N PRO A 334 -22.49 6.81 6.13
CA PRO A 334 -22.27 5.45 6.66
C PRO A 334 -23.57 4.67 6.84
#